data_AF-A0A2V3VK72-F1
#
_entry.id   AF-A0A2V3VK72-F1
#
_cell.length_a   1.000
_cell.length_b   1.000
_cell.length_c   1.000
_cell.angle_alpha   90.00
_cell.angle_beta   90.00
_cell.angle_gamma   90.00
#
_symmetry.space_group_name_H-M   'P 1'
#
loop_
_entity.id
_entity.type
_entity.pdbx_description
1 polymer ?
#
loop_
_entity_poly.entity_id
_entity_poly.type
_entity_poly.pdbx_seq_one_letter_code
_entity_poly.pdbx_strand_id
1 'polypeptide(L)'
;MDDTNRQKLQKIVNSDPMALIEYWSVDPDYDGHVFRSIWQDYRGNTENDDDPYRVVTIASLTDLPVKDGPRRVCIRVVDVFGFEAEAIAEVA
;
A
#
# COMPACT_ATOMS: atom_id res chain seq x y z
N MET A 1 8.36 6.98 24.25
CA MET A 1 8.01 8.21 23.50
C MET A 1 7.53 9.25 24.49
N ASP A 2 8.04 10.48 24.43
CA ASP A 2 7.49 11.60 25.19
C ASP A 2 6.08 11.98 24.68
N ASP A 3 5.29 12.64 25.53
CA ASP A 3 3.90 12.99 25.21
C ASP A 3 3.78 13.96 24.02
N THR A 4 4.80 14.79 23.80
CA THR A 4 4.88 15.73 22.68
C THR A 4 4.94 15.01 21.33
N ASN A 5 5.77 13.99 21.22
CA ASN A 5 5.89 13.17 20.02
C ASN A 5 4.63 12.34 19.78
N ARG A 6 3.98 11.86 20.84
CA ARG A 6 2.68 11.18 20.72
C ARG A 6 1.61 12.11 20.15
N GLN A 7 1.53 13.36 20.61
CA GLN A 7 0.59 14.35 20.08
C GLN A 7 0.85 14.69 18.61
N LYS A 8 2.12 14.85 18.22
CA LYS A 8 2.50 15.08 16.81
C LYS A 8 2.09 13.90 15.93
N LEU A 9 2.37 12.67 16.37
CA LEU A 9 1.96 11.47 15.65
C LEU A 9 0.45 11.39 15.52
N GLN A 10 -0.30 11.60 16.61
CA GLN A 10 -1.77 11.58 16.57
C GLN A 10 -2.33 12.62 15.60
N LYS A 11 -1.71 13.80 15.51
CA LYS A 11 -2.10 14.83 14.54
C LYS A 11 -1.92 14.34 13.10
N ILE A 12 -0.78 13.71 12.80
CA ILE A 12 -0.51 13.14 11.46
C ILE A 12 -1.51 12.02 11.15
N VAL A 13 -1.69 11.06 12.06
CA VAL A 13 -2.69 9.98 11.93
C VAL A 13 -4.06 10.53 11.55
N ASN A 14 -4.50 11.60 12.22
CA ASN A 14 -5.82 12.17 12.01
C ASN A 14 -5.93 13.02 10.73
N SER A 15 -4.86 13.69 10.30
CA SER A 15 -4.90 14.60 9.13
C SER A 15 -4.50 13.92 7.82
N ASP A 16 -3.57 12.97 7.88
CA ASP A 16 -2.97 12.31 6.73
C ASP A 16 -2.44 10.91 7.13
N PRO A 17 -3.33 9.92 7.32
CA PRO A 17 -2.93 8.57 7.72
C PRO A 17 -2.07 7.88 6.65
N MET A 18 -2.20 8.27 5.38
CA MET A 18 -1.40 7.72 4.27
C MET A 18 0.09 8.03 4.42
N ALA A 19 0.44 9.13 5.09
CA ALA A 19 1.82 9.48 5.39
C ALA A 19 2.51 8.48 6.33
N LEU A 20 1.81 7.51 6.90
CA LEU A 20 2.38 6.45 7.73
C LEU A 20 2.70 5.17 6.96
N ILE A 21 2.29 5.05 5.69
CA ILE A 21 2.61 3.87 4.89
C ILE A 21 4.12 3.86 4.63
N GLU A 22 4.75 2.74 4.97
CA GLU A 22 6.15 2.49 4.65
C GLU A 22 6.26 1.81 3.29
N TYR A 23 5.42 0.83 3.01
CA TYR A 23 5.28 0.23 1.69
C TYR A 23 3.92 -0.40 1.48
N TRP A 24 3.54 -0.58 0.21
CA TRP A 24 2.35 -1.32 -0.16
C TRP A 24 2.58 -2.10 -1.45
N SER A 25 1.77 -3.14 -1.65
CA SER A 25 1.90 -4.08 -2.75
C SER A 25 0.57 -4.59 -3.25
N VAL A 26 0.57 -5.05 -4.50
CA VAL A 26 -0.63 -5.49 -5.22
C VAL A 26 -0.45 -6.92 -5.71
N ASP A 27 -1.38 -7.79 -5.33
CA ASP A 27 -1.64 -9.08 -5.97
C ASP A 27 -2.98 -8.98 -6.74
N PRO A 28 -2.97 -8.93 -8.08
CA PRO A 28 -4.19 -8.78 -8.87
C PRO A 28 -5.01 -10.08 -8.97
N ASP A 29 -4.46 -11.24 -8.58
CA ASP A 29 -5.07 -12.55 -8.77
C ASP A 29 -4.97 -13.41 -7.50
N TYR A 30 -5.26 -12.80 -6.36
CA TYR A 30 -5.13 -13.42 -5.06
C TYR A 30 -6.02 -14.66 -4.93
N ASP A 31 -5.40 -15.81 -4.65
CA ASP A 31 -6.06 -17.11 -4.54
C ASP A 31 -6.74 -17.34 -3.16
N GLY A 32 -6.68 -16.36 -2.26
CA GLY A 32 -7.21 -16.47 -0.90
C GLY A 32 -6.29 -17.16 0.11
N HIS A 33 -5.08 -17.57 -0.31
CA HIS A 33 -4.15 -18.33 0.51
C HIS A 33 -2.75 -17.72 0.51
N VAL A 34 -2.19 -17.46 -0.67
CA VAL A 34 -0.82 -16.98 -0.84
C VAL A 34 -0.82 -15.66 -1.60
N PHE A 35 -0.33 -14.62 -0.93
CA PHE A 35 -0.16 -13.30 -1.53
C PHE A 35 1.04 -13.30 -2.46
N ARG A 36 0.84 -12.90 -3.73
CA ARG A 36 1.86 -12.84 -4.77
C ARG A 36 1.92 -11.43 -5.34
N SER A 37 2.75 -10.60 -4.73
CA SER A 37 3.01 -9.24 -5.22
C SER A 37 3.61 -9.27 -6.62
N ILE A 38 3.05 -8.48 -7.53
CA ILE A 38 3.65 -8.18 -8.84
C ILE A 38 4.04 -6.72 -9.00
N TRP A 39 3.58 -5.88 -8.06
CA TRP A 39 3.85 -4.46 -8.03
C TRP A 39 3.92 -4.02 -6.57
N GLN A 40 4.83 -3.10 -6.28
CA GLN A 40 4.98 -2.51 -4.96
C GLN A 40 5.56 -1.11 -5.08
N ASP A 41 5.33 -0.33 -4.04
CA ASP A 41 6.03 0.93 -3.81
C ASP A 41 6.36 1.10 -2.33
N TYR A 42 7.39 1.89 -2.04
CA TYR A 42 7.90 2.10 -0.70
C TYR A 42 8.41 3.54 -0.52
N ARG A 43 8.34 4.02 0.73
CA ARG A 43 8.88 5.31 1.14
C ARG A 43 10.35 5.41 0.77
N GLY A 44 10.70 6.50 0.09
CA GLY A 44 12.07 6.72 -0.39
C GLY A 44 12.31 6.21 -1.80
N ASN A 45 11.30 5.61 -2.45
CA ASN A 45 11.33 5.31 -3.86
C ASN A 45 11.06 6.57 -4.71
N THR A 46 12.07 7.43 -4.81
CA THR A 46 11.95 8.70 -5.56
C THR A 46 11.87 8.53 -7.07
N GLU A 47 12.07 7.32 -7.60
CA GLU A 47 11.86 7.05 -9.03
C GLU A 47 10.38 7.24 -9.44
N ASN A 48 9.46 7.14 -8.47
CA ASN A 48 8.03 7.17 -8.73
C ASN A 48 7.36 8.55 -8.55
N ASP A 49 7.79 9.39 -7.59
CA ASP A 49 7.12 10.69 -7.34
C ASP A 49 7.96 11.83 -6.72
N ASP A 50 9.30 11.76 -6.73
CA ASP A 50 10.20 12.76 -6.11
C ASP A 50 9.95 13.05 -4.60
N ASP A 51 9.01 12.36 -3.92
CA ASP A 51 8.73 12.51 -2.49
C ASP A 51 9.32 11.33 -1.69
N PRO A 52 10.48 11.52 -1.03
CA PRO A 52 11.12 10.44 -0.29
C PRO A 52 10.35 10.03 0.98
N TYR A 53 9.28 10.75 1.35
CA TYR A 53 8.48 10.51 2.54
C TYR A 53 7.08 9.98 2.23
N ARG A 54 6.80 9.60 0.99
CA ARG A 54 5.51 9.02 0.63
C ARG A 54 5.71 7.83 -0.29
N VAL A 55 4.64 7.04 -0.34
CA VAL A 55 4.42 6.09 -1.42
C VAL A 55 3.51 6.75 -2.44
N VAL A 56 3.61 6.35 -3.70
CA VAL A 56 2.56 6.65 -4.67
C VAL A 56 1.27 5.98 -4.25
N THR A 57 0.16 6.65 -4.53
CA THR A 57 -1.19 6.15 -4.16
C THR A 57 -1.91 5.47 -5.32
N ILE A 58 -1.25 5.35 -6.48
CA ILE A 58 -1.80 4.75 -7.68
C ILE A 58 -0.81 3.70 -8.21
N ALA A 59 -1.30 2.48 -8.37
CA ALA A 59 -0.59 1.41 -9.09
C ALA A 59 -1.22 1.25 -10.47
N SER A 60 -0.39 1.30 -11.52
CA SER A 60 -0.81 1.06 -12.90
C SER A 60 -0.25 -0.27 -13.40
N LEU A 61 -1.11 -1.28 -13.55
CA LEU A 61 -0.75 -2.62 -14.00
C LEU A 61 -1.22 -2.82 -15.45
N THR A 62 -0.35 -2.52 -16.43
CA THR A 62 -0.70 -2.58 -17.87
C THR A 62 -0.47 -3.95 -18.50
N ASP A 63 0.42 -4.76 -17.93
CA ASP A 63 0.93 -5.98 -18.56
C ASP A 63 0.31 -7.26 -17.96
N LEU A 64 -0.95 -7.18 -17.54
CA LEU A 64 -1.68 -8.33 -16.98
C LEU A 64 -2.22 -9.25 -18.09
N PRO A 65 -2.09 -10.59 -17.95
CA PRO A 65 -2.73 -11.52 -18.87
C PRO A 65 -4.25 -11.34 -18.89
N VAL A 66 -4.89 -11.38 -20.06
CA VAL A 66 -6.36 -11.33 -20.14
C VAL A 66 -6.96 -12.47 -19.32
N LYS A 67 -8.00 -12.15 -18.54
CA LYS A 67 -8.69 -13.09 -17.67
C LYS A 67 -10.19 -13.01 -17.95
N ASP A 68 -10.81 -14.18 -18.03
CA ASP A 68 -12.27 -14.27 -18.06
C ASP A 68 -12.84 -14.10 -16.66
N GLY A 69 -13.78 -13.17 -16.51
CA GLY A 69 -14.44 -12.87 -15.23
C GLY A 69 -13.61 -11.98 -14.29
N PRO A 70 -14.12 -11.74 -13.07
CA PRO A 70 -13.51 -10.78 -12.16
C PRO A 70 -12.14 -11.23 -11.64
N ARG A 71 -11.28 -10.26 -11.40
CA ARG A 71 -10.04 -10.40 -10.62
C ARG A 71 -10.32 -10.21 -9.14
N ARG A 72 -9.72 -11.06 -8.31
CA ARG A 72 -9.69 -10.86 -6.86
C ARG A 72 -8.38 -10.16 -6.52
N VAL A 73 -8.43 -8.84 -6.40
CA VAL A 73 -7.26 -8.02 -6.10
C VAL A 73 -7.08 -7.99 -4.58
N CYS A 74 -5.88 -8.30 -4.11
CA CYS A 74 -5.47 -8.09 -2.72
C CYS A 74 -4.42 -6.97 -2.69
N ILE A 75 -4.65 -6.02 -1.80
CA ILE A 75 -3.72 -4.96 -1.45
C ILE A 75 -3.17 -5.26 -0.07
N ARG A 76 -1.85 -5.27 0.07
CA ARG A 76 -1.18 -5.39 1.36
C ARG A 76 -0.38 -4.13 1.64
N VAL A 77 -0.58 -3.56 2.83
CA VAL A 77 0.03 -2.31 3.27
C VAL A 77 0.78 -2.56 4.57
N VAL A 78 1.97 -1.99 4.70
CA VAL A 78 2.74 -1.97 5.94
C VAL A 78 3.05 -0.53 6.33
N ASP A 79 2.82 -0.19 7.59
CA ASP A 79 3.12 1.14 8.13
C ASP A 79 4.55 1.26 8.68
N VAL A 80 4.98 2.47 9.00
CA VAL A 80 6.29 2.79 9.59
C VAL A 80 6.53 2.15 10.97
N PHE A 81 5.50 1.55 11.59
CA PHE A 81 5.59 0.80 12.84
C PHE A 81 5.69 -0.72 12.62
N GLY A 82 5.59 -1.17 11.37
CA GLY A 82 5.65 -2.58 10.99
C GLY A 82 4.32 -3.31 11.11
N PHE A 83 3.19 -2.61 11.26
CA PHE A 83 1.87 -3.24 11.23
C PHE A 83 1.44 -3.49 9.79
N GLU A 84 0.93 -4.68 9.53
CA GLU A 84 0.41 -5.10 8.24
C GLU A 84 -1.12 -5.08 8.23
N ALA A 85 -1.70 -4.63 7.12
CA ALA A 85 -3.12 -4.72 6.83
C ALA A 85 -3.36 -5.16 5.39
N GLU A 86 -4.48 -5.84 5.16
CA GLU A 86 -4.90 -6.31 3.84
C GLU A 86 -6.31 -5.84 3.49
N ALA A 87 -6.52 -5.51 2.22
CA ALA A 87 -7.83 -5.23 1.65
C ALA A 87 -8.02 -6.01 0.35
N ILE A 88 -9.20 -6.62 0.20
CA ILE A 88 -9.52 -7.46 -0.95
C ILE A 88 -10.73 -6.87 -1.68
N ALA A 89 -10.65 -6.78 -3.01
CA ALA A 89 -11.74 -6.33 -3.87
C ALA A 89 -11.87 -7.23 -5.10
N GLU A 90 -13.11 -7.43 -5.56
CA GLU A 90 -13.37 -8.02 -6.88
C GLU A 90 -13.52 -6.90 -7.92
N VAL A 91 -12.77 -7.00 -9.03
CA VAL A 91 -12.73 -6.01 -10.11
C VAL A 91 -12.99 -6.71 -11.44
N ALA A 92 -13.95 -6.20 -12.22
CA ALA A 92 -14.37 -6.76 -13.51
C ALA A 92 -13.86 -5.93 -14.70
#